data_AF-A0A1A8VWX8-F1
#
_entry.id   AF-A0A1A8VWX8-F1
#
_cell.length_a   1.000
_cell.length_b   1.000
_cell.length_c   1.000
_cell.angle_alpha   90.00
_cell.angle_beta   90.00
_cell.angle_gamma   90.00
#
_symmetry.space_group_name_H-M   'P 1'
#
loop_
_entity.id
_entity.type
_entity.pdbx_description
1 polymer ?
#
loop_
_entity_poly.entity_id
_entity_poly.type
_entity_poly.pdbx_seq_one_letter_code
_entity_poly.pdbx_strand_id
1 'polypeptide(L)'
;MKKIYYIFLLSAHYLINVGKCTRNQKQGRLTRSGSAMVEKNPTIERSTRMINPWKKYMEKFDVEKTHGSGIRVDLGEDAEVKNSKYRIPSGRCPVFGKGITIENSEVSFLKPVATGNEKLKSGGFAFPLTDYHISPISLQNLKRRYNENVELMKLNDMSLCAKHASSFVISEDQNTTYRHPAVYDEKEQTCYILYLSAQENLGPRYCSNDAADKDSIFCFKPEKNESFQNYVYLSKNLRDDWSSKCPRNNLTNSKFGLWVDGNCEDIPYVKEFQANTLRECNRIVFEASASDQPRQYEEELTDYEKIQEGFRQNNPDMIKGAFFPVGAYKSDNFKSRGKGFNWGNFDIVNNKCYIFSAKPTCLINDKNYIATTALSHPEDVEHNFPCEIYKNEIEKEIEKQNRKAKLYSTDGDRVVLPRIFISDDKDSLKCPCEPERITNSTCNYYVCNCVEKRAEIKENNEVIIKDEFKEDYENEEGENTNRQRTIIIIGLAGGVAVLGCASFFFFFKKKAQGKEYDKMDQTDGYGKPKSRKDEMLDPEASFWGEEKRASHTTPVLMEKPYY
;
A
#
# COMPACT_ATOMS: atom_id res chain seq x y z
N MET A 1 56.34 -6.24 1.19
CA MET A 1 56.56 -5.19 2.21
C MET A 1 56.88 -3.79 1.65
N LYS A 2 57.59 -3.61 0.52
CA LYS A 2 57.92 -2.26 -0.02
C LYS A 2 56.73 -1.42 -0.56
N LYS A 3 55.57 -2.02 -0.91
CA LYS A 3 54.39 -1.28 -1.41
C LYS A 3 53.52 -0.66 -0.29
N ILE A 4 53.60 -1.17 0.94
CA ILE A 4 52.80 -0.67 2.08
C ILE A 4 53.41 0.62 2.66
N TYR A 5 54.73 0.75 2.62
CA TYR A 5 55.43 1.97 3.06
C TYR A 5 55.11 3.20 2.20
N TYR A 6 54.86 3.02 0.90
CA TYR A 6 54.47 4.12 0.02
C TYR A 6 53.07 4.68 0.34
N ILE A 7 52.15 3.81 0.77
CA ILE A 7 50.78 4.22 1.15
C ILE A 7 50.81 5.01 2.46
N PHE A 8 51.64 4.62 3.43
CA PHE A 8 51.81 5.36 4.69
C PHE A 8 52.54 6.70 4.52
N LEU A 9 53.48 6.81 3.56
CA LEU A 9 54.13 8.09 3.26
C LEU A 9 53.22 9.07 2.51
N LEU A 10 52.36 8.57 1.62
CA LEU A 10 51.36 9.39 0.90
C LEU A 10 50.23 9.89 1.83
N SER A 11 49.78 9.08 2.79
CA SER A 11 48.77 9.50 3.77
C SER A 11 49.31 10.51 4.78
N ALA A 12 50.58 10.43 5.15
CA ALA A 12 51.23 11.43 6.00
C ALA A 12 51.40 12.79 5.30
N HIS A 13 51.69 12.82 3.99
CA HIS A 13 51.78 14.06 3.22
C HIS A 13 50.42 14.76 3.04
N TYR A 14 49.33 13.99 2.94
CA TYR A 14 47.98 14.56 2.81
C TYR A 14 47.51 15.23 4.12
N LEU A 15 47.85 14.66 5.27
CA LEU A 15 47.50 15.22 6.59
C LEU A 15 48.28 16.49 6.94
N ILE A 16 49.51 16.65 6.43
CA ILE A 16 50.32 17.86 6.66
C ILE A 16 49.80 19.06 5.83
N ASN A 17 49.14 18.82 4.69
CA ASN A 17 48.59 19.88 3.83
C ASN A 17 47.20 20.39 4.26
N VAL A 18 46.48 19.69 5.14
CA VAL A 18 45.22 20.17 5.72
C VAL A 18 45.45 21.10 6.93
N GLY A 19 46.66 21.09 7.51
CA GLY A 19 47.05 21.94 8.65
C GLY A 19 47.45 23.38 8.29
N LYS A 20 47.40 23.79 7.02
CA LYS A 20 47.74 25.15 6.57
C LYS A 20 46.64 25.76 5.72
N CYS A 21 45.47 26.00 6.32
CA CYS A 21 44.56 27.05 5.86
C CYS A 21 44.46 28.13 6.93
N THR A 22 45.00 29.28 6.55
CA THR A 22 45.37 30.43 7.35
C THR A 22 44.14 31.22 7.78
N ARG A 23 44.10 31.55 9.07
CA ARG A 23 43.15 32.47 9.69
C ARG A 23 43.50 33.90 9.26
N ASN A 24 42.87 34.42 8.21
CA ASN A 24 43.00 35.84 7.84
C ASN A 24 42.14 36.70 8.78
N GLN A 25 42.75 37.14 9.88
CA GLN A 25 42.28 38.23 10.71
C GLN A 25 42.55 39.55 9.98
N LYS A 26 41.50 40.27 9.56
CA LYS A 26 41.58 41.71 9.29
C LYS A 26 41.04 42.46 10.51
N GLN A 27 41.93 43.17 11.18
CA GLN A 27 41.59 44.22 12.15
C GLN A 27 40.88 45.38 11.45
N GLY A 28 39.86 45.93 12.11
CA GLY A 28 39.32 47.23 11.77
C GLY A 28 37.96 47.53 12.40
N ARG A 29 37.95 47.98 13.68
CA ARG A 29 37.34 49.25 14.13
C ARG A 29 37.05 49.27 15.64
N LEU A 30 37.79 50.17 16.30
CA LEU A 30 37.33 51.16 17.28
C LEU A 30 36.30 50.73 18.33
N THR A 31 36.82 50.64 19.54
CA THR A 31 36.15 50.88 20.82
C THR A 31 35.19 52.08 20.77
N ARG A 32 33.93 51.85 21.16
CA ARG A 32 33.16 52.85 21.92
C ARG A 32 32.22 52.14 22.88
N SER A 33 32.45 52.42 24.15
CA SER A 33 31.61 52.06 25.29
C SER A 33 30.19 52.61 25.11
N GLY A 34 29.19 51.79 25.43
CA GLY A 34 27.81 52.21 25.58
C GLY A 34 27.01 51.05 26.14
N SER A 35 26.82 51.03 27.46
CA SER A 35 25.82 50.20 28.11
C SER A 35 24.46 50.49 27.50
N ALA A 36 23.94 49.54 26.74
CA ALA A 36 22.52 49.34 26.60
C ALA A 36 22.30 47.84 26.79
N MET A 37 21.84 47.45 27.97
CA MET A 37 21.12 46.19 28.12
C MET A 37 19.85 46.31 27.27
N VAL A 38 19.98 46.03 25.98
CA VAL A 38 18.86 45.69 25.13
C VAL A 38 18.43 44.32 25.62
N GLU A 39 17.26 44.24 26.25
CA GLU A 39 16.52 42.98 26.34
C GLU A 39 16.44 42.41 24.92
N LYS A 40 17.32 41.47 24.60
CA LYS A 40 17.23 40.74 23.34
C LYS A 40 16.01 39.84 23.48
N ASN A 41 14.88 40.32 23.00
CA ASN A 41 13.74 39.47 22.69
C ASN A 41 14.26 38.28 21.86
N PRO A 42 13.81 37.04 22.16
CA PRO A 42 14.26 35.86 21.45
C PRO A 42 14.02 36.06 19.95
N THR A 43 15.02 35.73 19.13
CA THR A 43 14.88 35.82 17.67
C THR A 43 14.00 34.65 17.23
N ILE A 44 12.78 34.96 16.80
CA ILE A 44 11.83 33.97 16.28
C ILE A 44 12.07 33.84 14.78
N GLU A 45 12.36 32.63 14.33
CA GLU A 45 12.55 32.32 12.91
C GLU A 45 11.69 31.13 12.49
N ARG A 46 11.40 31.03 11.19
CA ARG A 46 10.69 29.86 10.64
C ARG A 46 11.69 28.87 10.05
N SER A 47 11.46 27.59 10.28
CA SER A 47 12.26 26.52 9.69
C SER A 47 12.11 26.51 8.17
N THR A 48 13.17 26.13 7.46
CA THR A 48 13.13 25.80 6.03
C THR A 48 12.63 24.37 5.80
N ARG A 49 12.72 23.50 6.81
CA ARG A 49 12.36 22.09 6.71
C ARG A 49 10.85 21.92 6.51
N MET A 50 10.48 21.28 5.40
CA MET A 50 9.10 20.82 5.20
C MET A 50 8.85 19.57 6.04
N ILE A 51 7.84 19.66 6.91
CA ILE A 51 7.37 18.54 7.72
C ILE A 51 5.90 18.30 7.43
N ASN A 52 5.44 17.07 7.60
CA ASN A 52 4.03 16.73 7.58
C ASN A 52 3.68 16.02 8.90
N PRO A 53 2.95 16.67 9.83
CA PRO A 53 2.55 16.08 11.11
C PRO A 53 1.65 14.85 10.93
N TRP A 54 0.91 14.78 9.81
CA TRP A 54 -0.02 13.70 9.51
C TRP A 54 0.64 12.40 9.05
N LYS A 55 1.94 12.42 8.75
CA LYS A 55 2.64 11.28 8.12
C LYS A 55 2.34 9.94 8.80
N LYS A 56 2.48 9.86 10.13
CA LYS A 56 2.25 8.62 10.89
C LYS A 56 0.77 8.21 10.90
N TYR A 57 -0.14 9.18 11.02
CA TYR A 57 -1.58 8.93 11.05
C TYR A 57 -2.09 8.45 9.68
N MET A 58 -1.59 9.05 8.60
CA MET A 58 -2.03 8.77 7.22
C MET A 58 -1.43 7.49 6.62
N GLU A 59 -0.43 6.87 7.27
CA GLU A 59 0.17 5.60 6.83
C GLU A 59 -0.89 4.53 6.54
N LYS A 60 -1.93 4.41 7.39
CA LYS A 60 -2.99 3.40 7.20
C LYS A 60 -3.83 3.62 5.95
N PHE A 61 -3.92 4.86 5.47
CA PHE A 61 -4.68 5.25 4.29
C PHE A 61 -3.84 5.22 3.01
N ASP A 62 -2.54 4.93 3.06
CA ASP A 62 -1.71 4.70 1.87
C ASP A 62 -1.96 3.29 1.31
N VAL A 63 -3.14 3.11 0.70
CA VAL A 63 -3.66 1.83 0.20
C VAL A 63 -2.69 1.11 -0.75
N GLU A 64 -2.01 1.85 -1.64
CA GLU A 64 -1.02 1.27 -2.55
C GLU A 64 0.12 0.59 -1.77
N LYS A 65 0.57 1.21 -0.67
CA LYS A 65 1.64 0.67 0.15
C LYS A 65 1.17 -0.35 1.19
N THR A 66 0.00 -0.15 1.80
CA THR A 66 -0.48 -0.98 2.91
C THR A 66 -1.20 -2.24 2.43
N HIS A 67 -2.07 -2.11 1.43
CA HIS A 67 -2.83 -3.21 0.86
C HIS A 67 -2.07 -3.86 -0.31
N GLY A 68 -1.64 -3.05 -1.30
CA GLY A 68 -0.72 -3.46 -2.38
C GLY A 68 -1.30 -4.40 -3.45
N SER A 69 -2.62 -4.54 -3.53
CA SER A 69 -3.32 -5.36 -4.52
C SER A 69 -4.64 -4.70 -4.95
N GLY A 70 -5.40 -5.30 -5.85
CA GLY A 70 -6.76 -4.85 -6.17
C GLY A 70 -7.70 -4.98 -4.97
N ILE A 71 -8.68 -4.07 -4.87
CA ILE A 71 -9.68 -4.04 -3.79
C ILE A 71 -11.02 -4.57 -4.28
N ARG A 72 -11.55 -4.00 -5.37
CA ARG A 72 -12.80 -4.45 -5.99
C ARG A 72 -12.68 -5.90 -6.42
N VAL A 73 -11.71 -6.17 -7.30
CA VAL A 73 -11.24 -7.51 -7.67
C VAL A 73 -9.78 -7.62 -7.27
N ASP A 74 -9.47 -8.56 -6.36
CA ASP A 74 -8.11 -8.85 -5.90
C ASP A 74 -7.60 -10.15 -6.54
N LEU A 75 -6.64 -10.04 -7.46
CA LEU A 75 -6.00 -11.16 -8.16
C LEU A 75 -4.50 -10.86 -8.36
N GLY A 76 -3.88 -10.24 -7.34
CA GLY A 76 -2.54 -9.67 -7.45
C GLY A 76 -1.39 -10.68 -7.42
N GLU A 77 -1.62 -11.90 -6.95
CA GLU A 77 -0.59 -12.95 -6.86
C GLU A 77 -0.86 -14.09 -7.84
N ASP A 78 0.20 -14.60 -8.44
CA ASP A 78 0.14 -15.78 -9.30
C ASP A 78 0.66 -16.99 -8.49
N ALA A 79 -0.06 -18.11 -8.56
CA ALA A 79 0.32 -19.37 -7.93
C ALA A 79 0.30 -20.48 -8.97
N GLU A 80 1.28 -21.38 -8.90
CA GLU A 80 1.37 -22.52 -9.79
C GLU A 80 0.92 -23.79 -9.06
N VAL A 81 0.04 -24.57 -9.68
CA VAL A 81 -0.41 -25.88 -9.19
C VAL A 81 -0.31 -26.84 -10.36
N LYS A 82 0.51 -27.90 -10.23
CA LYS A 82 0.66 -28.94 -11.27
C LYS A 82 0.87 -28.38 -12.69
N ASN A 83 1.78 -27.41 -12.84
CA ASN A 83 2.13 -26.73 -14.10
C ASN A 83 1.04 -25.81 -14.69
N SER A 84 -0.05 -25.56 -13.95
CA SER A 84 -1.07 -24.57 -14.32
C SER A 84 -0.94 -23.33 -13.45
N LYS A 85 -1.00 -22.16 -14.07
CA LYS A 85 -0.90 -20.86 -13.37
C LYS A 85 -2.28 -20.33 -13.04
N TYR A 86 -2.48 -20.01 -11.77
CA TYR A 86 -3.71 -19.45 -11.22
C TYR A 86 -3.46 -18.08 -10.63
N ARG A 87 -4.49 -17.23 -10.62
CA ARG A 87 -4.46 -15.95 -9.91
C ARG A 87 -5.23 -16.05 -8.60
N ILE A 88 -4.66 -15.50 -7.54
CA ILE A 88 -5.24 -15.51 -6.20
C ILE A 88 -5.23 -14.12 -5.56
N PRO A 89 -6.13 -13.85 -4.60
CA PRO A 89 -6.12 -12.64 -3.80
C PRO A 89 -4.82 -12.49 -3.02
N SER A 90 -4.27 -11.27 -3.00
CA SER A 90 -2.97 -10.98 -2.40
C SER A 90 -2.95 -9.74 -1.50
N GLY A 91 -4.07 -9.03 -1.40
CA GLY A 91 -4.22 -7.80 -0.63
C GLY A 91 -3.98 -8.00 0.86
N ARG A 92 -3.14 -7.13 1.46
CA ARG A 92 -2.69 -7.30 2.86
C ARG A 92 -3.63 -6.71 3.91
N CYS A 93 -4.67 -5.99 3.47
CA CYS A 93 -5.69 -5.40 4.33
C CYS A 93 -7.04 -6.09 4.13
N PRO A 94 -7.87 -6.19 5.19
CA PRO A 94 -9.23 -6.69 5.07
C PRO A 94 -10.09 -5.72 4.25
N VAL A 95 -11.09 -6.25 3.54
CA VAL A 95 -12.07 -5.44 2.82
C VAL A 95 -13.44 -5.60 3.50
N PHE A 96 -13.83 -4.58 4.27
CA PHE A 96 -15.07 -4.59 5.05
C PHE A 96 -16.29 -4.33 4.15
N GLY A 97 -17.36 -5.09 4.37
CA GLY A 97 -18.62 -4.97 3.63
C GLY A 97 -18.61 -5.65 2.25
N LYS A 98 -17.52 -6.31 1.86
CA LYS A 98 -17.38 -6.92 0.52
C LYS A 98 -18.00 -8.32 0.49
N GLY A 99 -18.90 -8.54 -0.46
CA GLY A 99 -19.41 -9.85 -0.83
C GLY A 99 -19.44 -10.03 -2.35
N ILE A 100 -19.92 -11.19 -2.80
CA ILE A 100 -20.12 -11.50 -4.21
C ILE A 100 -21.62 -11.67 -4.46
N THR A 101 -22.16 -10.86 -5.38
CA THR A 101 -23.53 -10.98 -5.84
C THR A 101 -23.53 -11.90 -7.06
N ILE A 102 -24.31 -12.99 -7.00
CA ILE A 102 -24.56 -13.88 -8.14
C ILE A 102 -25.78 -13.34 -8.89
N GLU A 103 -25.63 -13.02 -10.17
CA GLU A 103 -26.71 -12.43 -10.95
C GLU A 103 -27.85 -13.43 -11.15
N ASN A 104 -29.10 -12.94 -10.99
CA ASN A 104 -30.33 -13.73 -11.14
C ASN A 104 -30.39 -15.01 -10.29
N SER A 105 -29.80 -14.99 -9.09
CA SER A 105 -29.80 -16.12 -8.15
C SER A 105 -30.10 -15.66 -6.72
N GLU A 106 -30.91 -16.45 -6.01
CA GLU A 106 -31.16 -16.29 -4.57
C GLU A 106 -30.09 -17.00 -3.71
N VAL A 107 -29.15 -17.69 -4.35
CA VAL A 107 -28.10 -18.43 -3.63
C VAL A 107 -27.03 -17.47 -3.14
N SER A 108 -26.80 -17.46 -1.83
CA SER A 108 -25.68 -16.74 -1.23
C SER A 108 -24.34 -17.33 -1.68
N PHE A 109 -23.37 -16.48 -1.99
CA PHE A 109 -22.01 -16.92 -2.30
C PHE A 109 -21.32 -17.65 -1.13
N LEU A 110 -21.78 -17.45 0.11
CA LEU A 110 -21.29 -18.21 1.29
C LEU A 110 -21.82 -19.65 1.34
N LYS A 111 -22.75 -20.02 0.46
CA LYS A 111 -23.14 -21.42 0.30
C LYS A 111 -21.96 -22.21 -0.28
N PRO A 112 -21.74 -23.47 0.14
CA PRO A 112 -20.76 -24.34 -0.49
C PRO A 112 -20.94 -24.44 -2.00
N VAL A 113 -19.84 -24.62 -2.72
CA VAL A 113 -19.87 -24.94 -4.16
C VAL A 113 -20.69 -26.21 -4.42
N ALA A 114 -21.31 -26.28 -5.59
CA ALA A 114 -22.05 -27.47 -6.00
C ALA A 114 -21.09 -28.65 -6.21
N THR A 115 -21.44 -29.85 -5.74
CA THR A 115 -20.57 -31.05 -5.85
C THR A 115 -21.26 -32.20 -6.59
N GLY A 116 -20.50 -33.20 -7.06
CA GLY A 116 -21.03 -34.42 -7.69
C GLY A 116 -22.03 -34.19 -8.85
N ASN A 117 -23.30 -34.53 -8.64
CA ASN A 117 -24.39 -34.38 -9.63
C ASN A 117 -25.23 -33.11 -9.47
N GLU A 118 -24.90 -32.25 -8.50
CA GLU A 118 -25.62 -31.00 -8.27
C GLU A 118 -25.46 -30.01 -9.44
N LYS A 119 -26.48 -29.20 -9.69
CA LYS A 119 -26.41 -28.17 -10.74
C LYS A 119 -25.47 -27.05 -10.33
N LEU A 120 -24.67 -26.53 -11.26
CA LEU A 120 -23.63 -25.53 -10.94
C LEU A 120 -24.22 -24.30 -10.24
N LYS A 121 -25.33 -23.76 -10.75
CA LYS A 121 -26.02 -22.59 -10.17
C LYS A 121 -26.76 -22.86 -8.85
N SER A 122 -26.76 -24.10 -8.35
CA SER A 122 -27.36 -24.42 -7.04
C SER A 122 -26.41 -24.23 -5.86
N GLY A 123 -25.09 -24.12 -6.12
CA GLY A 123 -24.06 -23.85 -5.12
C GLY A 123 -23.60 -22.39 -5.10
N GLY A 124 -22.79 -22.06 -4.10
CA GLY A 124 -22.11 -20.78 -3.98
C GLY A 124 -20.61 -20.92 -4.22
N PHE A 125 -19.80 -20.25 -3.39
CA PHE A 125 -18.34 -20.14 -3.52
C PHE A 125 -17.60 -20.75 -2.33
N ALA A 126 -18.30 -21.05 -1.23
CA ALA A 126 -17.66 -21.56 -0.03
C ALA A 126 -17.16 -22.99 -0.21
N PHE A 127 -16.28 -23.41 0.70
CA PHE A 127 -15.67 -24.73 0.69
C PHE A 127 -16.74 -25.83 0.77
N PRO A 128 -16.63 -26.90 -0.04
CA PRO A 128 -17.56 -28.03 0.00
C PRO A 128 -17.53 -28.73 1.36
N LEU A 129 -18.60 -29.46 1.66
CA LEU A 129 -18.62 -30.33 2.85
C LEU A 129 -17.61 -31.46 2.67
N THR A 130 -16.81 -31.70 3.71
CA THR A 130 -15.77 -32.73 3.77
C THR A 130 -15.90 -33.56 5.04
N ASP A 131 -15.31 -34.75 5.06
CA ASP A 131 -15.31 -35.67 6.23
C ASP A 131 -14.83 -34.97 7.51
N TYR A 132 -13.79 -34.14 7.37
CA TYR A 132 -13.37 -33.24 8.44
C TYR A 132 -13.98 -31.86 8.22
N HIS A 133 -14.80 -31.39 9.15
CA HIS A 133 -15.48 -30.11 9.03
C HIS A 133 -14.51 -28.93 9.17
N ILE A 134 -13.99 -28.43 8.04
CA ILE A 134 -13.08 -27.28 8.00
C ILE A 134 -13.81 -25.94 7.85
N SER A 135 -14.92 -25.91 7.13
CA SER A 135 -15.69 -24.70 6.85
C SER A 135 -17.16 -25.03 6.56
N PRO A 136 -18.11 -24.13 6.89
CA PRO A 136 -17.95 -22.96 7.77
C PRO A 136 -17.56 -23.36 9.19
N ILE A 137 -16.89 -22.48 9.94
CA ILE A 137 -16.52 -22.78 11.32
C ILE A 137 -16.65 -21.55 12.21
N SER A 138 -17.32 -21.71 13.35
CA SER A 138 -17.45 -20.63 14.33
C SER A 138 -16.11 -20.29 14.98
N LEU A 139 -15.94 -19.04 15.38
CA LEU A 139 -14.74 -18.57 16.06
C LEU A 139 -14.45 -19.35 17.34
N GLN A 140 -15.49 -19.72 18.09
CA GLN A 140 -15.34 -20.54 19.30
C GLN A 140 -14.74 -21.92 18.97
N ASN A 141 -15.19 -22.55 17.88
CA ASN A 141 -14.64 -23.82 17.43
C ASN A 141 -13.21 -23.68 16.88
N LEU A 142 -12.88 -22.57 16.22
CA LEU A 142 -11.50 -22.26 15.81
C LEU A 142 -10.57 -22.11 17.02
N LYS A 143 -10.96 -21.33 18.02
CA LYS A 143 -10.18 -21.14 19.26
C LYS A 143 -10.01 -22.45 20.02
N ARG A 144 -11.02 -23.33 20.01
CA ARG A 144 -10.91 -24.69 20.57
C ARG A 144 -9.94 -25.56 19.76
N ARG A 145 -9.99 -25.50 18.42
CA ARG A 145 -9.09 -26.26 17.53
C ARG A 145 -7.63 -25.87 17.70
N TYR A 146 -7.35 -24.60 17.98
CA TYR A 146 -5.99 -24.06 18.10
C TYR A 146 -5.58 -23.72 19.52
N ASN A 147 -6.27 -24.25 20.53
CA ASN A 147 -6.05 -23.93 21.96
C ASN A 147 -4.61 -24.16 22.43
N GLU A 148 -3.92 -25.16 21.87
CA GLU A 148 -2.52 -25.49 22.18
C GLU A 148 -1.50 -24.64 21.40
N ASN A 149 -1.94 -23.91 20.36
CA ASN A 149 -1.07 -23.07 19.56
C ASN A 149 -1.04 -21.63 20.10
N VAL A 150 -0.02 -21.34 20.91
CA VAL A 150 0.18 -20.03 21.56
C VAL A 150 0.26 -18.87 20.57
N GLU A 151 0.86 -19.06 19.40
CA GLU A 151 1.00 -17.98 18.41
C GLU A 151 -0.32 -17.67 17.71
N LEU A 152 -1.10 -18.70 17.33
CA LEU A 152 -2.41 -18.49 16.72
C LEU A 152 -3.43 -17.90 17.70
N MET A 153 -3.34 -18.27 18.99
CA MET A 153 -4.23 -17.74 20.03
C MET A 153 -3.99 -16.26 20.37
N LYS A 154 -2.84 -15.69 19.99
CA LYS A 154 -2.56 -14.25 20.11
C LYS A 154 -3.17 -13.42 18.97
N LEU A 155 -3.58 -14.07 17.88
CA LEU A 155 -4.14 -13.38 16.72
C LEU A 155 -5.54 -12.86 17.03
N ASN A 156 -5.87 -11.73 16.41
CA ASN A 156 -7.26 -11.26 16.38
C ASN A 156 -8.14 -12.22 15.54
N ASP A 157 -9.45 -12.11 15.69
CA ASP A 157 -10.40 -13.07 15.12
C ASP A 157 -10.33 -13.17 13.58
N MET A 158 -10.17 -12.05 12.88
CA MET A 158 -9.98 -12.02 11.42
C MET A 158 -8.66 -12.66 10.99
N SER A 159 -7.56 -12.32 11.69
CA SER A 159 -6.25 -12.91 11.44
C SER A 159 -6.27 -14.42 11.70
N LEU A 160 -6.94 -14.88 12.75
CA LEU A 160 -7.13 -16.31 13.01
C LEU A 160 -7.91 -17.00 11.89
N CYS A 161 -9.00 -16.40 11.39
CA CYS A 161 -9.77 -16.91 10.25
C CYS A 161 -8.94 -16.99 8.96
N ALA A 162 -8.21 -15.91 8.63
CA ALA A 162 -7.33 -15.89 7.45
C ALA A 162 -6.20 -16.93 7.56
N LYS A 163 -5.56 -17.05 8.73
CA LYS A 163 -4.53 -18.08 8.96
C LYS A 163 -5.10 -19.48 8.86
N HIS A 164 -6.29 -19.71 9.41
CA HIS A 164 -6.99 -20.98 9.28
C HIS A 164 -7.20 -21.37 7.81
N ALA A 165 -7.79 -20.47 7.00
CA ALA A 165 -8.01 -20.71 5.58
C ALA A 165 -6.69 -20.93 4.81
N SER A 166 -5.67 -20.12 5.10
CA SER A 166 -4.34 -20.22 4.45
C SER A 166 -3.47 -21.41 4.90
N SER A 167 -3.92 -22.17 5.90
CA SER A 167 -3.19 -23.36 6.36
C SER A 167 -3.43 -24.60 5.49
N PHE A 168 -4.51 -24.60 4.69
CA PHE A 168 -4.84 -25.70 3.82
C PHE A 168 -4.06 -25.62 2.50
N VAL A 169 -3.43 -26.73 2.14
CA VAL A 169 -2.65 -26.91 0.92
C VAL A 169 -3.24 -28.02 0.07
N ILE A 170 -3.03 -27.96 -1.24
CA ILE A 170 -3.45 -29.02 -2.16
C ILE A 170 -2.53 -30.22 -1.93
N SER A 171 -3.10 -31.37 -1.59
CA SER A 171 -2.36 -32.57 -1.17
C SER A 171 -1.35 -33.05 -2.23
N GLU A 172 -1.73 -32.89 -3.49
CA GLU A 172 -0.97 -33.34 -4.66
C GLU A 172 0.19 -32.41 -5.02
N ASP A 173 0.21 -31.18 -4.52
CA ASP A 173 1.27 -30.19 -4.74
C ASP A 173 1.47 -29.33 -3.49
N GLN A 174 2.24 -29.85 -2.54
CA GLN A 174 2.49 -29.17 -1.26
C GLN A 174 3.39 -27.93 -1.39
N ASN A 175 4.15 -27.83 -2.50
CA ASN A 175 5.08 -26.73 -2.73
C ASN A 175 4.38 -25.50 -3.34
N THR A 176 3.11 -25.62 -3.75
CA THR A 176 2.35 -24.50 -4.26
C THR A 176 2.22 -23.36 -3.24
N THR A 177 2.23 -22.13 -3.73
CA THR A 177 1.86 -20.94 -2.96
C THR A 177 0.35 -20.68 -2.96
N TYR A 178 -0.43 -21.50 -3.69
CA TYR A 178 -1.89 -21.38 -3.77
C TYR A 178 -2.52 -21.61 -2.40
N ARG A 179 -3.31 -20.64 -1.92
CA ARG A 179 -4.11 -20.76 -0.70
C ARG A 179 -5.48 -20.13 -0.92
N HIS A 180 -6.48 -20.66 -0.24
CA HIS A 180 -7.84 -20.17 -0.33
C HIS A 180 -8.01 -18.83 0.40
N PRO A 181 -8.78 -17.89 -0.17
CA PRO A 181 -9.26 -16.73 0.56
C PRO A 181 -10.38 -17.12 1.54
N ALA A 182 -10.77 -16.18 2.40
CA ALA A 182 -11.81 -16.39 3.39
C ALA A 182 -12.74 -15.19 3.50
N VAL A 183 -13.94 -15.44 4.04
CA VAL A 183 -14.85 -14.39 4.51
C VAL A 183 -15.12 -14.63 5.98
N TYR A 184 -14.89 -13.60 6.79
CA TYR A 184 -15.29 -13.59 8.19
C TYR A 184 -16.59 -12.81 8.33
N ASP A 185 -17.61 -13.45 8.89
CA ASP A 185 -18.85 -12.81 9.28
C ASP A 185 -18.72 -12.32 10.72
N GLU A 186 -18.63 -11.00 10.92
CA GLU A 186 -18.48 -10.40 12.25
C GLU A 186 -19.73 -10.58 13.12
N LYS A 187 -20.91 -10.65 12.52
CA LYS A 187 -22.18 -10.78 13.24
C LYS A 187 -22.37 -12.18 13.77
N GLU A 188 -22.19 -13.19 12.91
CA GLU A 188 -22.33 -14.60 13.28
C GLU A 188 -21.02 -15.20 13.83
N GLN A 189 -19.95 -14.40 13.89
CA GLN A 189 -18.59 -14.80 14.30
C GLN A 189 -18.13 -16.11 13.63
N THR A 190 -18.39 -16.23 12.33
CA THR A 190 -18.18 -17.46 11.56
C THR A 190 -17.20 -17.23 10.42
N CYS A 191 -16.26 -18.16 10.26
CA CYS A 191 -15.24 -18.14 9.23
C CYS A 191 -15.64 -19.07 8.07
N TYR A 192 -15.73 -18.51 6.89
CA TYR A 192 -16.02 -19.21 5.64
C TYR A 192 -14.76 -19.24 4.78
N ILE A 193 -14.29 -20.42 4.40
CA ILE A 193 -13.22 -20.60 3.43
C ILE A 193 -13.88 -20.57 2.06
N LEU A 194 -13.33 -19.80 1.12
CA LEU A 194 -13.82 -19.77 -0.24
C LEU A 194 -13.06 -20.80 -1.08
N TYR A 195 -13.79 -21.71 -1.70
CA TYR A 195 -13.23 -22.64 -2.68
C TYR A 195 -12.80 -21.89 -3.93
N LEU A 196 -13.68 -21.01 -4.43
CA LEU A 196 -13.47 -20.17 -5.60
C LEU A 196 -12.78 -18.86 -5.21
N SER A 197 -11.65 -18.57 -5.85
CA SER A 197 -10.91 -17.31 -5.67
C SER A 197 -11.39 -16.20 -6.62
N ALA A 198 -12.26 -16.54 -7.57
CA ALA A 198 -12.78 -15.62 -8.57
C ALA A 198 -13.78 -14.65 -7.93
N GLN A 199 -13.79 -13.40 -8.38
CA GLN A 199 -14.62 -12.35 -7.78
C GLN A 199 -15.53 -11.67 -8.81
N GLU A 200 -15.19 -11.72 -10.09
CA GLU A 200 -16.01 -11.17 -11.17
C GLU A 200 -16.00 -12.08 -12.39
N ASN A 201 -17.19 -12.31 -12.95
CA ASN A 201 -17.41 -12.95 -14.24
C ASN A 201 -18.67 -12.35 -14.87
N LEU A 202 -18.51 -11.72 -16.03
CA LEU A 202 -19.54 -10.98 -16.75
C LEU A 202 -19.55 -11.40 -18.23
N GLY A 203 -20.50 -10.89 -19.00
CA GLY A 203 -20.49 -11.05 -20.45
C GLY A 203 -21.01 -12.41 -20.94
N PRO A 204 -21.82 -12.40 -22.01
CA PRO A 204 -22.61 -13.56 -22.43
C PRO A 204 -21.78 -14.73 -22.96
N ARG A 205 -20.50 -14.51 -23.30
CA ARG A 205 -19.59 -15.58 -23.73
C ARG A 205 -19.02 -16.38 -22.54
N TYR A 206 -18.90 -15.75 -21.36
CA TYR A 206 -18.21 -16.33 -20.20
C TYR A 206 -19.17 -16.81 -19.11
N CYS A 207 -20.38 -16.27 -19.08
CA CYS A 207 -21.43 -16.66 -18.16
C CYS A 207 -22.81 -16.46 -18.76
N SER A 208 -23.81 -17.10 -18.16
CA SER A 208 -25.21 -16.98 -18.56
C SER A 208 -26.05 -16.39 -17.44
N ASN A 209 -26.76 -15.30 -17.78
CA ASN A 209 -27.75 -14.65 -16.92
C ASN A 209 -29.10 -15.37 -16.90
N ASP A 210 -29.30 -16.42 -17.71
CA ASP A 210 -30.53 -17.18 -17.70
C ASP A 210 -30.61 -18.06 -16.45
N ALA A 211 -31.57 -17.78 -15.56
CA ALA A 211 -31.80 -18.56 -14.35
C ALA A 211 -32.38 -19.95 -14.63
N ALA A 212 -32.99 -20.16 -15.81
CA ALA A 212 -33.55 -21.45 -16.21
C ALA A 212 -32.45 -22.46 -16.58
N ASP A 213 -31.35 -21.97 -17.17
CA ASP A 213 -30.17 -22.78 -17.44
C ASP A 213 -29.30 -22.92 -16.18
N LYS A 214 -29.51 -24.02 -15.46
CA LYS A 214 -28.84 -24.30 -14.19
C LYS A 214 -27.43 -24.91 -14.33
N ASP A 215 -27.04 -25.32 -15.54
CA ASP A 215 -25.77 -26.01 -15.80
C ASP A 215 -24.67 -25.04 -16.28
N SER A 216 -25.03 -23.89 -16.85
CA SER A 216 -24.06 -22.86 -17.25
C SER A 216 -23.41 -22.14 -16.07
N ILE A 217 -22.24 -21.54 -16.35
CA ILE A 217 -21.50 -20.70 -15.41
C ILE A 217 -22.34 -19.46 -15.09
N PHE A 218 -22.51 -19.19 -13.79
CA PHE A 218 -23.21 -18.01 -13.30
C PHE A 218 -22.40 -16.73 -13.55
N CYS A 219 -23.08 -15.62 -13.84
CA CYS A 219 -22.47 -14.30 -13.82
C CYS A 219 -22.46 -13.77 -12.38
N PHE A 220 -21.41 -13.06 -12.01
CA PHE A 220 -21.25 -12.55 -10.65
C PHE A 220 -20.28 -11.37 -10.60
N LYS A 221 -20.44 -10.54 -9.59
CA LYS A 221 -19.61 -9.36 -9.37
C LYS A 221 -19.42 -9.08 -7.87
N PRO A 222 -18.30 -8.45 -7.48
CA PRO A 222 -18.07 -8.06 -6.11
C PRO A 222 -18.83 -6.76 -5.82
N GLU A 223 -19.51 -6.71 -4.69
CA GLU A 223 -20.33 -5.55 -4.30
C GLU A 223 -20.26 -5.30 -2.79
N LYS A 224 -20.66 -4.09 -2.39
CA LYS A 224 -21.01 -3.75 -1.02
C LYS A 224 -22.49 -3.42 -0.95
N ASN A 225 -23.26 -4.25 -0.26
CA ASN A 225 -24.68 -4.06 -0.03
C ASN A 225 -25.01 -4.26 1.46
N GLU A 226 -26.28 -4.08 1.82
CA GLU A 226 -26.74 -4.22 3.21
C GLU A 226 -26.56 -5.64 3.75
N SER A 227 -26.78 -6.65 2.92
CA SER A 227 -26.60 -8.06 3.29
C SER A 227 -25.15 -8.41 3.61
N PHE A 228 -24.19 -7.70 3.02
CA PHE A 228 -22.74 -7.95 3.18
C PHE A 228 -22.07 -7.05 4.20
N GLN A 229 -22.80 -6.14 4.88
CA GLN A 229 -22.19 -5.12 5.74
C GLN A 229 -21.26 -5.70 6.82
N ASN A 230 -21.61 -6.86 7.39
CA ASN A 230 -20.83 -7.53 8.43
C ASN A 230 -19.76 -8.48 7.89
N TYR A 231 -19.66 -8.63 6.57
CA TYR A 231 -18.70 -9.53 5.94
C TYR A 231 -17.36 -8.84 5.75
N VAL A 232 -16.30 -9.57 6.01
CA VAL A 232 -14.94 -9.10 5.80
C VAL A 232 -14.24 -10.07 4.86
N TYR A 233 -13.91 -9.62 3.66
CA TYR A 233 -13.17 -10.42 2.69
C TYR A 233 -11.68 -10.40 3.02
N LEU A 234 -11.08 -11.59 3.15
CA LEU A 234 -9.72 -11.79 3.63
C LEU A 234 -8.91 -12.57 2.59
N SER A 235 -7.76 -12.03 2.18
CA SER A 235 -6.77 -12.79 1.41
C SER A 235 -5.89 -13.63 2.33
N LYS A 236 -5.11 -14.55 1.75
CA LYS A 236 -4.08 -15.31 2.49
C LYS A 236 -2.97 -14.42 3.07
N ASN A 237 -2.78 -13.22 2.53
CA ASN A 237 -1.70 -12.30 2.87
C ASN A 237 -2.11 -11.24 3.90
N LEU A 238 -3.28 -11.39 4.53
CA LEU A 238 -3.74 -10.50 5.61
C LEU A 238 -2.64 -10.36 6.67
N ARG A 239 -2.30 -9.12 6.99
CA ARG A 239 -1.34 -8.81 8.05
C ARG A 239 -1.97 -9.00 9.43
N ASP A 240 -1.19 -9.46 10.40
CA ASP A 240 -1.70 -9.75 11.74
C ASP A 240 -2.00 -8.46 12.55
N ASP A 241 -1.30 -7.37 12.26
CA ASP A 241 -1.46 -6.03 12.86
C ASP A 241 -2.38 -5.10 12.04
N TRP A 242 -3.32 -5.67 11.26
CA TRP A 242 -4.18 -4.91 10.32
C TRP A 242 -4.97 -3.81 11.02
N SER A 243 -5.40 -4.01 12.26
CA SER A 243 -6.21 -3.06 13.03
C SER A 243 -5.53 -1.69 13.19
N SER A 244 -4.20 -1.67 13.22
CA SER A 244 -3.41 -0.43 13.38
C SER A 244 -2.92 0.16 12.06
N LYS A 245 -2.97 -0.61 10.97
CA LYS A 245 -2.25 -0.31 9.73
C LYS A 245 -3.11 -0.34 8.47
N CYS A 246 -4.36 -0.76 8.60
CA CYS A 246 -5.36 -0.75 7.54
C CYS A 246 -6.54 0.13 7.95
N PRO A 247 -7.29 0.70 6.99
CA PRO A 247 -8.54 1.39 7.28
C PRO A 247 -9.60 0.40 7.75
N ARG A 248 -10.41 0.80 8.74
CA ARG A 248 -11.66 0.12 9.11
C ARG A 248 -12.78 1.14 9.14
N ASN A 249 -12.72 2.05 10.11
CA ASN A 249 -13.78 3.04 10.30
C ASN A 249 -13.67 4.17 9.27
N ASN A 250 -14.81 4.76 8.95
CA ASN A 250 -14.89 6.04 8.26
C ASN A 250 -14.60 7.17 9.26
N LEU A 251 -14.09 8.30 8.79
CA LEU A 251 -13.72 9.41 9.67
C LEU A 251 -14.77 10.51 9.57
N THR A 252 -15.50 10.78 10.64
CA THR A 252 -16.46 11.90 10.67
C THR A 252 -15.76 13.22 10.97
N ASN A 253 -16.43 14.33 10.68
CA ASN A 253 -15.87 15.68 10.83
C ASN A 253 -14.54 15.84 10.08
N SER A 254 -14.38 15.10 8.98
CA SER A 254 -13.11 14.89 8.29
C SER A 254 -13.31 14.83 6.79
N LYS A 255 -12.42 15.50 6.08
CA LYS A 255 -12.28 15.43 4.61
C LYS A 255 -10.82 15.11 4.29
N PHE A 256 -10.58 14.14 3.42
CA PHE A 256 -9.23 13.85 2.92
C PHE A 256 -8.70 15.03 2.11
N GLY A 257 -7.45 15.42 2.38
CA GLY A 257 -6.77 16.52 1.70
C GLY A 257 -5.30 16.21 1.40
N LEU A 258 -4.64 17.21 0.82
CA LEU A 258 -3.21 17.21 0.51
C LEU A 258 -2.47 18.20 1.41
N TRP A 259 -1.37 17.76 2.00
CA TRP A 259 -0.53 18.60 2.83
C TRP A 259 0.35 19.48 1.95
N VAL A 260 0.06 20.78 1.95
CA VAL A 260 0.77 21.78 1.15
C VAL A 260 1.43 22.76 2.11
N ASP A 261 2.73 22.54 2.34
CA ASP A 261 3.62 23.45 3.08
C ASP A 261 2.99 24.13 4.32
N GLY A 262 2.54 23.32 5.27
CA GLY A 262 2.08 23.81 6.58
C GLY A 262 0.57 23.85 6.77
N ASN A 263 -0.23 23.57 5.75
CA ASN A 263 -1.68 23.41 5.87
C ASN A 263 -2.19 22.19 5.10
N CYS A 264 -3.38 21.70 5.47
CA CYS A 264 -4.10 20.69 4.71
C CYS A 264 -5.06 21.38 3.73
N GLU A 265 -4.85 21.16 2.43
CA GLU A 265 -5.63 21.76 1.35
C GLU A 265 -6.53 20.72 0.66
N ASP A 266 -7.57 21.22 0.00
CA ASP A 266 -8.50 20.39 -0.76
C ASP A 266 -7.82 19.72 -1.96
N ILE A 267 -8.38 18.58 -2.35
CA ILE A 267 -7.95 17.85 -3.56
C ILE A 267 -8.66 18.48 -4.77
N PRO A 268 -7.94 19.10 -5.73
CA PRO A 268 -8.58 19.85 -6.81
C PRO A 268 -9.25 18.94 -7.85
N TYR A 269 -8.60 17.85 -8.26
CA TYR A 269 -9.12 16.94 -9.28
C TYR A 269 -9.82 15.74 -8.64
N VAL A 270 -11.15 15.84 -8.54
CA VAL A 270 -12.03 14.79 -8.00
C VAL A 270 -13.13 14.46 -9.01
N LYS A 271 -13.69 13.26 -8.91
CA LYS A 271 -14.92 12.88 -9.62
C LYS A 271 -16.10 12.96 -8.66
N GLU A 272 -17.12 13.71 -9.05
CA GLU A 272 -18.33 13.91 -8.25
C GLU A 272 -19.41 12.91 -8.66
N PHE A 273 -20.04 12.30 -7.66
CA PHE A 273 -21.21 11.45 -7.80
C PHE A 273 -22.29 11.86 -6.80
N GLN A 274 -23.56 11.61 -7.14
CA GLN A 274 -24.66 11.74 -6.20
C GLN A 274 -24.66 10.55 -5.25
N ALA A 275 -24.80 10.80 -3.95
CA ALA A 275 -24.90 9.76 -2.93
C ALA A 275 -25.72 10.29 -1.76
N ASN A 276 -26.80 9.60 -1.39
CA ASN A 276 -27.69 10.06 -0.31
C ASN A 276 -27.19 9.63 1.07
N THR A 277 -26.32 8.63 1.13
CA THR A 277 -25.82 8.05 2.37
C THR A 277 -24.33 7.74 2.30
N LEU A 278 -23.68 7.64 3.47
CA LEU A 278 -22.29 7.19 3.57
C LEU A 278 -22.11 5.81 2.93
N ARG A 279 -23.07 4.90 3.14
CA ARG A 279 -23.07 3.56 2.55
C ARG A 279 -23.00 3.61 1.03
N GLU A 280 -23.80 4.48 0.41
CA GLU A 280 -23.82 4.67 -1.04
C GLU A 280 -22.50 5.26 -1.55
N CYS A 281 -21.94 6.26 -0.86
CA CYS A 281 -20.63 6.80 -1.20
C CYS A 281 -19.53 5.74 -1.05
N ASN A 282 -19.54 4.94 0.02
CA ASN A 282 -18.58 3.85 0.22
C ASN A 282 -18.68 2.79 -0.90
N ARG A 283 -19.91 2.46 -1.32
CA ARG A 283 -20.16 1.56 -2.46
C ARG A 283 -19.58 2.13 -3.76
N ILE A 284 -19.83 3.41 -4.07
CA ILE A 284 -19.28 4.07 -5.27
C ILE A 284 -17.74 4.07 -5.24
N VAL A 285 -17.13 4.40 -4.10
CA VAL A 285 -15.67 4.35 -3.93
C VAL A 285 -15.15 2.93 -4.12
N PHE A 286 -15.85 1.91 -3.60
CA PHE A 286 -15.49 0.51 -3.79
C PHE A 286 -15.58 0.07 -5.26
N GLU A 287 -16.65 0.42 -5.97
CA GLU A 287 -16.84 0.10 -7.39
C GLU A 287 -15.80 0.76 -8.30
N ALA A 288 -15.32 1.95 -7.95
CA ALA A 288 -14.27 2.66 -8.69
C ALA A 288 -12.84 2.32 -8.24
N SER A 289 -12.70 1.53 -7.17
CA SER A 289 -11.40 1.23 -6.55
C SER A 289 -10.49 0.37 -7.43
N ALA A 290 -9.25 0.18 -6.96
CA ALA A 290 -8.27 -0.67 -7.62
C ALA A 290 -8.87 -2.05 -7.98
N SER A 291 -8.68 -2.48 -9.22
CA SER A 291 -9.18 -3.77 -9.72
C SER A 291 -8.10 -4.48 -10.52
N ASP A 292 -7.88 -5.75 -10.19
CA ASP A 292 -6.98 -6.66 -10.90
C ASP A 292 -7.70 -7.47 -12.00
N GLN A 293 -8.97 -7.13 -12.26
CA GLN A 293 -9.75 -7.71 -13.35
C GLN A 293 -9.02 -7.49 -14.69
N PRO A 294 -8.98 -8.50 -15.56
CA PRO A 294 -8.53 -8.33 -16.95
C PRO A 294 -9.27 -7.19 -17.63
N ARG A 295 -8.53 -6.30 -18.30
CA ARG A 295 -9.05 -5.16 -19.08
C ARG A 295 -9.51 -5.60 -20.46
N GLN A 296 -8.94 -6.69 -20.97
CA GLN A 296 -9.38 -7.38 -22.18
C GLN A 296 -10.55 -8.30 -21.83
N TYR A 297 -11.70 -7.69 -21.60
CA TYR A 297 -12.95 -8.37 -21.33
C TYR A 297 -13.95 -8.06 -22.45
N GLU A 298 -14.80 -9.01 -22.79
CA GLU A 298 -15.81 -8.76 -23.81
C GLU A 298 -17.00 -8.01 -23.24
N GLU A 299 -17.44 -7.01 -24.00
CA GLU A 299 -18.61 -6.18 -23.68
C GLU A 299 -19.91 -7.00 -23.68
N GLU A 300 -20.99 -6.40 -23.17
CA GLU A 300 -22.32 -7.00 -22.89
C GLU A 300 -23.01 -7.69 -24.10
N LEU A 301 -22.49 -7.50 -25.31
CA LEU A 301 -23.06 -8.05 -26.54
C LEU A 301 -22.65 -9.50 -26.77
N THR A 302 -23.63 -10.33 -27.14
CA THR A 302 -23.38 -11.68 -27.67
C THR A 302 -22.62 -11.60 -28.99
N ASP A 303 -21.99 -12.70 -29.40
CA ASP A 303 -21.25 -12.75 -30.66
C ASP A 303 -22.14 -12.46 -31.87
N TYR A 304 -23.41 -12.89 -31.81
CA TYR A 304 -24.40 -12.59 -32.83
C TYR A 304 -24.74 -11.10 -32.88
N GLU A 305 -24.94 -10.46 -31.72
CA GLU A 305 -25.21 -9.02 -31.63
C GLU A 305 -24.00 -8.18 -32.06
N LYS A 306 -22.78 -8.59 -31.73
CA LYS A 306 -21.55 -7.94 -32.23
C LYS A 306 -21.47 -7.97 -33.76
N ILE A 307 -21.88 -9.09 -34.39
CA ILE A 307 -21.93 -9.19 -35.85
C ILE A 307 -23.01 -8.25 -36.41
N GLN A 308 -24.23 -8.33 -35.88
CA GLN A 308 -25.36 -7.53 -36.36
C GLN A 308 -25.11 -6.03 -36.20
N GLU A 309 -24.66 -5.61 -35.02
CA GLU A 309 -24.39 -4.22 -34.69
C GLU A 309 -23.10 -3.72 -35.35
N GLY A 310 -22.09 -4.57 -35.46
CA GLY A 310 -20.87 -4.28 -36.20
C GLY A 310 -21.14 -3.99 -37.68
N PHE A 311 -22.06 -4.74 -38.31
CA PHE A 311 -22.53 -4.43 -39.67
C PHE A 311 -23.37 -3.14 -39.70
N ARG A 312 -24.23 -2.90 -38.72
CA ARG A 312 -25.07 -1.69 -38.63
C ARG A 312 -24.24 -0.41 -38.47
N GLN A 313 -23.19 -0.46 -37.66
CA GLN A 313 -22.31 0.67 -37.34
C GLN A 313 -21.09 0.76 -38.27
N ASN A 314 -20.94 -0.18 -39.22
CA ASN A 314 -19.74 -0.32 -40.05
C ASN A 314 -18.44 -0.36 -39.20
N ASN A 315 -18.48 -1.10 -38.09
CA ASN A 315 -17.38 -1.27 -37.16
C ASN A 315 -16.72 -2.64 -37.39
N PRO A 316 -15.65 -2.72 -38.21
CA PRO A 316 -15.00 -3.99 -38.53
C PRO A 316 -14.32 -4.64 -37.33
N ASP A 317 -13.96 -3.87 -36.29
CA ASP A 317 -13.33 -4.40 -35.08
C ASP A 317 -14.34 -5.12 -34.18
N MET A 318 -15.60 -4.63 -34.14
CA MET A 318 -16.70 -5.33 -33.45
C MET A 318 -17.05 -6.67 -34.13
N ILE A 319 -17.09 -6.68 -35.48
CA ILE A 319 -17.30 -7.92 -36.26
C ILE A 319 -16.15 -8.90 -36.02
N LYS A 320 -14.90 -8.44 -36.06
CA LYS A 320 -13.73 -9.28 -35.74
C LYS A 320 -13.78 -9.81 -34.31
N GLY A 321 -14.22 -9.01 -33.33
CA GLY A 321 -14.35 -9.41 -31.93
C GLY A 321 -15.33 -10.58 -31.71
N ALA A 322 -16.32 -10.76 -32.58
CA ALA A 322 -17.22 -11.92 -32.55
C ALA A 322 -16.51 -13.23 -32.94
N PHE A 323 -15.49 -13.17 -33.80
CA PHE A 323 -14.73 -14.35 -34.26
C PHE A 323 -13.43 -14.56 -33.47
N PHE A 324 -12.82 -13.47 -33.00
CA PHE A 324 -11.56 -13.46 -32.25
C PHE A 324 -11.74 -12.66 -30.95
N PRO A 325 -11.94 -13.33 -29.80
CA PRO A 325 -12.04 -12.68 -28.51
C PRO A 325 -10.94 -11.65 -28.25
N VAL A 326 -11.30 -10.57 -27.56
CA VAL A 326 -10.33 -9.58 -27.06
C VAL A 326 -9.32 -10.33 -26.17
N GLY A 327 -8.03 -10.30 -26.55
CA GLY A 327 -6.97 -11.04 -25.83
C GLY A 327 -6.63 -12.43 -26.38
N ALA A 328 -7.16 -12.83 -27.54
CA ALA A 328 -6.81 -14.09 -28.22
C ALA A 328 -5.31 -14.32 -28.47
N TYR A 329 -4.51 -13.25 -28.45
CA TYR A 329 -3.07 -13.31 -28.79
C TYR A 329 -2.15 -12.86 -27.65
N LYS A 330 -2.68 -12.34 -26.52
CA LYS A 330 -1.90 -11.92 -25.34
C LYS A 330 -2.76 -12.06 -24.07
N SER A 331 -2.27 -12.77 -23.05
CA SER A 331 -2.95 -12.86 -21.76
C SER A 331 -2.88 -11.54 -21.01
N ASP A 332 -4.03 -11.02 -20.58
CA ASP A 332 -4.11 -9.78 -19.81
C ASP A 332 -4.00 -10.06 -18.30
N ASN A 333 -2.76 -10.02 -17.81
CA ASN A 333 -2.42 -10.18 -16.40
C ASN A 333 -2.28 -8.83 -15.70
N PHE A 334 -3.28 -7.98 -15.84
CA PHE A 334 -3.27 -6.67 -15.20
C PHE A 334 -3.24 -6.78 -13.66
N LYS A 335 -2.27 -6.12 -13.05
CA LYS A 335 -2.14 -5.98 -11.59
C LYS A 335 -2.15 -4.51 -11.23
N SER A 336 -3.19 -4.08 -10.53
CA SER A 336 -3.38 -2.69 -10.08
C SER A 336 -2.33 -2.26 -9.06
N ARG A 337 -1.79 -3.21 -8.27
CA ARG A 337 -0.90 -2.96 -7.12
C ARG A 337 -1.50 -1.98 -6.10
N GLY A 338 -2.83 -1.90 -6.02
CA GLY A 338 -3.55 -0.95 -5.17
C GLY A 338 -3.71 0.45 -5.77
N LYS A 339 -3.40 0.65 -7.05
CA LYS A 339 -3.68 1.92 -7.75
C LYS A 339 -5.11 1.95 -8.27
N GLY A 340 -5.88 2.95 -7.85
CA GLY A 340 -7.27 3.15 -8.26
C GLY A 340 -7.93 4.31 -7.50
N PHE A 341 -9.23 4.53 -7.73
CA PHE A 341 -10.01 5.53 -6.99
C PHE A 341 -10.41 4.98 -5.62
N ASN A 342 -9.43 4.84 -4.72
CA ASN A 342 -9.62 4.11 -3.46
C ASN A 342 -10.19 4.95 -2.31
N TRP A 343 -10.27 6.27 -2.48
CA TRP A 343 -10.65 7.22 -1.44
C TRP A 343 -11.82 8.07 -1.90
N GLY A 344 -12.65 8.46 -0.94
CA GLY A 344 -13.76 9.37 -1.17
C GLY A 344 -14.05 10.28 0.02
N ASN A 345 -14.59 11.45 -0.28
CA ASN A 345 -15.11 12.41 0.66
C ASN A 345 -16.62 12.51 0.47
N PHE A 346 -17.38 12.13 1.49
CA PHE A 346 -18.84 12.23 1.50
C PHE A 346 -19.26 13.56 2.12
N ASP A 347 -19.97 14.38 1.36
CA ASP A 347 -20.59 15.63 1.80
C ASP A 347 -22.03 15.34 2.27
N ILE A 348 -22.22 15.43 3.58
CA ILE A 348 -23.49 15.12 4.25
C ILE A 348 -24.56 16.17 3.91
N VAL A 349 -24.16 17.43 3.64
CA VAL A 349 -25.11 18.54 3.42
C VAL A 349 -25.62 18.52 1.99
N ASN A 350 -24.73 18.30 1.02
CA ASN A 350 -25.07 18.33 -0.39
C ASN A 350 -25.40 16.95 -0.97
N ASN A 351 -25.27 15.87 -0.19
CA ASN A 351 -25.47 14.48 -0.64
C ASN A 351 -24.59 14.13 -1.85
N LYS A 352 -23.30 14.46 -1.76
CA LYS A 352 -22.32 14.25 -2.84
C LYS A 352 -21.16 13.40 -2.36
N CYS A 353 -20.69 12.52 -3.23
CA CYS A 353 -19.50 11.70 -3.01
C CYS A 353 -18.41 12.14 -3.98
N TYR A 354 -17.30 12.65 -3.46
CA TYR A 354 -16.14 13.06 -4.25
C TYR A 354 -15.07 11.98 -4.16
N ILE A 355 -14.84 11.25 -5.24
CA ILE A 355 -13.84 10.18 -5.29
C ILE A 355 -12.58 10.63 -6.03
N PHE A 356 -11.43 10.08 -5.66
CA PHE A 356 -10.14 10.44 -6.24
C PHE A 356 -9.14 9.30 -6.14
N SER A 357 -8.14 9.33 -7.02
CA SER A 357 -7.08 8.30 -7.11
C SER A 357 -5.75 8.71 -6.47
N ALA A 358 -5.62 9.98 -6.07
CA ALA A 358 -4.43 10.48 -5.41
C ALA A 358 -4.45 10.12 -3.93
N LYS A 359 -3.34 9.61 -3.40
CA LYS A 359 -3.27 9.27 -1.97
C LYS A 359 -3.39 10.53 -1.11
N PRO A 360 -4.29 10.57 -0.12
CA PRO A 360 -4.40 11.70 0.77
C PRO A 360 -3.22 11.73 1.74
N THR A 361 -2.78 12.93 2.11
CA THR A 361 -1.60 13.13 2.96
C THR A 361 -1.91 13.87 4.26
N CYS A 362 -3.15 14.32 4.45
CA CYS A 362 -3.66 14.91 5.68
C CYS A 362 -5.20 14.84 5.73
N LEU A 363 -5.78 15.31 6.83
CA LEU A 363 -7.21 15.50 6.99
C LEU A 363 -7.54 16.97 7.25
N ILE A 364 -8.58 17.45 6.58
CA ILE A 364 -9.22 18.72 6.83
C ILE A 364 -10.35 18.47 7.82
N ASN A 365 -10.39 19.26 8.91
CA ASN A 365 -11.45 19.16 9.90
C ASN A 365 -12.68 19.96 9.43
N ASP A 366 -13.66 19.25 8.89
CA ASP A 366 -14.91 19.82 8.40
C ASP A 366 -16.09 18.98 8.88
N LYS A 367 -16.99 19.59 9.66
CA LYS A 367 -18.17 18.96 10.25
C LYS A 367 -19.17 18.41 9.21
N ASN A 368 -19.13 18.90 7.97
CA ASN A 368 -20.05 18.50 6.92
C ASN A 368 -19.58 17.27 6.14
N TYR A 369 -18.38 16.75 6.42
CA TYR A 369 -17.77 15.69 5.64
C TYR A 369 -17.46 14.43 6.44
N ILE A 370 -17.54 13.29 5.74
CA ILE A 370 -17.03 11.99 6.19
C ILE A 370 -16.01 11.48 5.17
N ALA A 371 -14.81 11.15 5.64
CA ALA A 371 -13.77 10.56 4.82
C ALA A 371 -13.90 9.03 4.82
N THR A 372 -13.95 8.42 3.64
CA THR A 372 -14.16 6.97 3.46
C THR A 372 -13.18 6.38 2.45
N THR A 373 -12.93 5.08 2.55
CA THR A 373 -12.08 4.34 1.60
C THR A 373 -12.78 3.08 1.11
N ALA A 374 -12.34 2.55 -0.03
CA ALA A 374 -12.84 1.30 -0.56
C ALA A 374 -12.64 0.10 0.40
N LEU A 375 -11.64 0.16 1.29
CA LEU A 375 -11.39 -0.85 2.32
C LEU A 375 -12.30 -0.69 3.54
N SER A 376 -12.73 0.53 3.86
CA SER A 376 -13.47 0.87 5.07
C SER A 376 -14.83 0.15 5.16
N HIS A 377 -15.32 -0.02 6.38
CA HIS A 377 -16.66 -0.52 6.67
C HIS A 377 -17.72 0.40 6.01
N PRO A 378 -18.83 -0.13 5.50
CA PRO A 378 -19.85 0.70 4.84
C PRO A 378 -20.46 1.78 5.75
N GLU A 379 -20.53 1.53 7.06
CA GLU A 379 -21.22 2.40 8.03
C GLU A 379 -20.41 2.83 9.25
N ASP A 380 -19.63 1.96 9.90
CA ASP A 380 -18.82 2.31 11.07
C ASP A 380 -18.06 3.64 10.91
N VAL A 381 -18.22 4.50 11.91
CA VAL A 381 -17.64 5.83 11.95
C VAL A 381 -16.80 6.02 13.21
N GLU A 382 -15.69 6.72 13.05
CA GLU A 382 -14.86 7.25 14.13
C GLU A 382 -15.20 8.75 14.31
N HIS A 383 -15.57 9.12 15.53
CA HIS A 383 -16.00 10.48 15.87
C HIS A 383 -14.87 11.42 16.31
N ASN A 384 -13.72 10.85 16.67
CA ASN A 384 -12.64 11.61 17.28
C ASN A 384 -11.66 12.10 16.20
N PHE A 385 -11.80 13.38 15.83
CA PHE A 385 -10.76 14.06 15.05
C PHE A 385 -9.54 14.34 15.95
N PRO A 386 -8.29 14.09 15.51
CA PRO A 386 -7.09 14.34 16.30
C PRO A 386 -6.76 15.84 16.36
N CYS A 387 -7.52 16.61 17.15
CA CYS A 387 -7.42 18.07 17.20
C CYS A 387 -6.01 18.57 17.57
N GLU A 388 -5.34 17.89 18.51
CA GLU A 388 -4.04 18.31 19.06
C GLU A 388 -2.84 18.01 18.14
N ILE A 389 -3.04 17.42 16.96
CA ILE A 389 -1.93 16.95 16.10
C ILE A 389 -0.94 18.06 15.73
N TYR A 390 -1.45 19.27 15.49
CA TYR A 390 -0.64 20.41 15.10
C TYR A 390 0.13 20.98 16.29
N LYS A 391 -0.57 21.27 17.39
CA LYS A 391 0.01 21.75 18.63
C LYS A 391 1.13 20.83 19.12
N ASN A 392 0.86 19.53 19.18
CA ASN A 392 1.82 18.53 19.66
C ASN A 392 3.07 18.47 18.77
N GLU A 393 2.95 18.60 17.45
CA GLU A 393 4.12 18.61 16.56
C GLU A 393 4.89 19.94 16.63
N ILE A 394 4.20 21.07 16.83
CA ILE A 394 4.83 22.37 17.06
C ILE A 394 5.69 22.33 18.33
N GLU A 395 5.11 21.93 19.46
CA GLU A 395 5.81 21.83 20.75
C GLU A 395 7.01 20.87 20.65
N LYS A 396 6.82 19.71 20.03
CA LYS A 396 7.86 18.70 19.87
C LYS A 396 9.03 19.17 19.00
N GLU A 397 8.78 19.88 17.90
CA GLU A 397 9.88 20.41 17.08
C GLU A 397 10.58 21.59 17.78
N ILE A 398 9.85 22.45 18.51
CA ILE A 398 10.48 23.50 19.35
C ILE A 398 11.41 22.86 20.39
N GLU A 399 10.95 21.84 21.12
CA GLU A 399 11.78 21.13 22.10
C GLU A 399 13.05 20.53 21.47
N LYS A 400 12.90 19.91 20.31
CA LYS A 400 14.01 19.27 19.58
C LYS A 400 15.04 20.28 19.10
N GLN A 401 14.59 21.46 18.65
CA GLN A 401 15.49 22.56 18.28
C GLN A 401 16.16 23.14 19.52
N ASN A 402 15.44 23.33 20.62
CA ASN A 402 16.01 23.81 21.89
C ASN A 402 17.07 22.84 22.45
N ARG A 403 16.84 21.52 22.35
CA ARG A 403 17.83 20.50 22.72
C ARG A 403 19.09 20.62 21.85
N LYS A 404 18.94 20.80 20.53
CA LYS A 404 20.08 21.02 19.62
C LYS A 404 20.81 22.33 19.92
N ALA A 405 20.09 23.42 20.17
CA ALA A 405 20.68 24.71 20.51
C ALA A 405 21.51 24.62 21.81
N LYS A 406 20.97 24.00 22.87
CA LYS A 406 21.72 23.74 24.12
C LYS A 406 23.00 22.91 23.92
N LEU A 407 23.05 22.05 22.91
CA LEU A 407 24.21 21.23 22.55
C LEU A 407 25.28 22.00 21.75
N TYR A 408 24.92 23.09 21.06
CA TYR A 408 25.79 23.73 20.06
C TYR A 408 25.95 25.26 20.17
N SER A 409 25.21 25.98 21.03
CA SER A 409 25.28 27.45 21.13
C SER A 409 25.36 27.99 22.56
N THR A 410 26.29 28.92 22.77
CA THR A 410 26.47 29.80 23.96
C THR A 410 25.78 31.16 23.81
N ASP A 411 25.10 31.41 22.68
CA ASP A 411 24.48 32.69 22.32
C ASP A 411 22.95 32.54 22.25
N GLY A 412 22.23 33.29 23.09
CA GLY A 412 20.84 33.78 22.98
C GLY A 412 19.72 32.83 22.55
N ASP A 413 18.57 32.90 23.23
CA ASP A 413 17.36 32.13 22.92
C ASP A 413 16.83 32.37 21.48
N ARG A 414 17.27 31.56 20.51
CA ARG A 414 16.74 31.52 19.13
C ARG A 414 15.70 30.41 19.05
N VAL A 415 14.44 30.77 18.78
CA VAL A 415 13.33 29.82 18.66
C VAL A 415 12.99 29.64 17.19
N VAL A 416 13.23 28.45 16.65
CA VAL A 416 12.90 28.09 15.27
C VAL A 416 11.56 27.36 15.25
N LEU A 417 10.53 28.02 14.74
CA LEU A 417 9.19 27.46 14.59
C LEU A 417 9.10 26.56 13.36
N PRO A 418 8.39 25.43 13.42
CA PRO A 418 8.16 24.60 12.25
C PRO A 418 7.23 25.27 11.24
N ARG A 419 7.26 24.79 10.00
CA ARG A 419 6.32 25.20 8.95
C ARG A 419 4.96 24.52 9.14
N ILE A 420 4.26 24.88 10.20
CA ILE A 420 2.88 24.50 10.48
C ILE A 420 2.10 25.80 10.66
N PHE A 421 1.07 25.98 9.84
CA PHE A 421 0.33 27.24 9.70
C PHE A 421 -1.14 27.09 10.10
N ILE A 422 -1.48 25.98 10.74
CA ILE A 422 -2.81 25.68 11.28
C ILE A 422 -2.65 25.13 12.70
N SER A 423 -3.47 25.61 13.63
CA SER A 423 -3.46 25.18 15.04
C SER A 423 -4.74 25.63 15.74
N ASP A 424 -5.13 24.93 16.80
CA ASP A 424 -6.22 25.31 17.71
C ASP A 424 -5.78 26.43 18.69
N ASP A 425 -4.48 26.54 18.92
CA ASP A 425 -3.85 27.64 19.63
C ASP A 425 -3.37 28.74 18.67
N LYS A 426 -4.00 29.92 18.73
CA LYS A 426 -3.68 31.11 17.92
C LYS A 426 -2.25 31.61 18.21
N ASP A 427 -1.81 31.54 19.46
CA ASP A 427 -0.57 32.17 19.91
C ASP A 427 0.67 31.36 19.54
N SER A 428 0.52 30.04 19.35
CA SER A 428 1.61 29.13 18.94
C SER A 428 2.03 29.32 17.48
N LEU A 429 1.13 29.79 16.61
CA LEU A 429 1.41 29.99 15.18
C LEU A 429 2.34 31.17 14.88
N LYS A 430 2.41 32.16 15.79
CA LYS A 430 3.17 33.42 15.63
C LYS A 430 3.07 33.99 14.20
N CYS A 431 1.82 34.23 13.79
CA CYS A 431 1.51 34.70 12.45
C CYS A 431 1.91 36.16 12.20
N PRO A 432 2.37 36.50 10.97
CA PRO A 432 2.65 37.91 10.61
C PRO A 432 1.39 38.79 10.55
N CYS A 433 0.23 38.20 10.27
CA CYS A 433 -1.08 38.84 10.24
C CYS A 433 -2.04 38.16 11.22
N GLU A 434 -3.25 38.70 11.35
CA GLU A 434 -4.31 38.05 12.12
C GLU A 434 -4.74 36.72 11.46
N PRO A 435 -4.64 35.59 12.18
CA PRO A 435 -5.10 34.29 11.69
C PRO A 435 -6.60 34.25 11.44
N GLU A 436 -7.00 33.54 10.39
CA GLU A 436 -8.41 33.29 10.06
C GLU A 436 -8.95 32.11 10.88
N ARG A 437 -10.14 32.25 11.45
CA ARG A 437 -10.82 31.17 12.18
C ARG A 437 -11.66 30.33 11.22
N ILE A 438 -11.45 29.02 11.21
CA ILE A 438 -12.26 28.09 10.41
C ILE A 438 -13.61 27.86 11.10
N THR A 439 -14.71 28.31 10.49
CA THR A 439 -16.06 28.22 11.06
C THR A 439 -16.68 26.81 10.99
N ASN A 440 -16.27 26.01 10.01
CA ASN A 440 -16.74 24.62 9.83
C ASN A 440 -15.94 23.58 10.61
N SER A 441 -14.89 24.00 11.33
CA SER A 441 -14.04 23.15 12.14
C SER A 441 -14.67 22.85 13.50
N THR A 442 -14.69 21.58 13.91
CA THR A 442 -15.05 21.16 15.27
C THR A 442 -13.93 21.45 16.28
N CYS A 443 -12.68 21.51 15.83
CA CYS A 443 -11.51 21.79 16.66
C CYS A 443 -11.21 23.29 16.86
N ASN A 444 -12.05 24.19 16.31
CA ASN A 444 -11.84 25.64 16.36
C ASN A 444 -10.47 26.11 15.83
N TYR A 445 -10.03 25.55 14.69
CA TYR A 445 -8.73 25.88 14.12
C TYR A 445 -8.60 27.32 13.63
N TYR A 446 -7.38 27.84 13.74
CA TYR A 446 -6.91 29.08 13.14
C TYR A 446 -5.88 28.79 12.05
N VAL A 447 -5.95 29.52 10.93
CA VAL A 447 -5.04 29.35 9.78
C VAL A 447 -4.32 30.66 9.47
N CYS A 448 -3.03 30.52 9.18
CA CYS A 448 -2.13 31.61 8.81
C CYS A 448 -2.01 31.74 7.28
N ASN A 449 -2.83 32.59 6.64
CA ASN A 449 -2.80 32.72 5.18
C ASN A 449 -1.69 33.65 4.66
N CYS A 450 -1.21 34.59 5.47
CA CYS A 450 -0.17 35.57 5.11
C CYS A 450 1.26 35.02 5.24
N VAL A 451 1.49 33.79 4.80
CA VAL A 451 2.80 33.13 4.87
C VAL A 451 3.22 32.69 3.47
N GLU A 452 4.51 32.85 3.18
CA GLU A 452 5.11 32.37 1.93
C GLU A 452 5.00 30.84 1.84
N LYS A 453 4.19 30.36 0.89
CA LYS A 453 4.06 28.94 0.55
C LYS A 453 5.11 28.52 -0.47
N ARG A 454 5.83 27.44 -0.16
CA ARG A 454 6.92 26.88 -0.96
C ARG A 454 6.52 25.66 -1.79
N ALA A 455 5.31 25.14 -1.56
CA ALA A 455 4.74 24.06 -2.35
C ALA A 455 3.40 24.49 -2.96
N GLU A 456 2.99 23.79 -4.02
CA GLU A 456 1.71 23.97 -4.70
C GLU A 456 1.20 22.63 -5.24
N ILE A 457 -0.09 22.56 -5.54
CA ILE A 457 -0.72 21.39 -6.14
C ILE A 457 -0.77 21.60 -7.67
N LYS A 458 -0.21 20.66 -8.43
CA LYS A 458 -0.25 20.66 -9.90
C LYS A 458 -1.35 19.76 -10.46
N GLU A 459 -1.43 19.72 -11.80
CA GLU A 459 -2.25 18.77 -12.55
C GLU A 459 -2.01 17.34 -12.05
N ASN A 460 -3.08 16.55 -11.89
CA ASN A 460 -3.08 15.20 -11.29
C ASN A 460 -2.92 15.11 -9.76
N ASN A 461 -3.17 16.20 -9.01
CA ASN A 461 -3.14 16.22 -7.54
C ASN A 461 -1.74 15.93 -6.94
N GLU A 462 -0.67 16.24 -7.68
CA GLU A 462 0.69 16.12 -7.18
C GLU A 462 1.11 17.40 -6.45
N VAL A 463 1.60 17.25 -5.21
CA VAL A 463 2.19 18.36 -4.44
C VAL A 463 3.66 18.48 -4.83
N ILE A 464 4.03 19.61 -5.42
CA ILE A 464 5.38 19.90 -5.86
C ILE A 464 5.93 21.15 -5.18
N ILE A 465 7.25 21.22 -5.06
CA ILE A 465 7.94 22.43 -4.59
C ILE A 465 7.93 23.45 -5.73
N LYS A 466 7.58 24.69 -5.42
CA LYS A 466 7.61 25.79 -6.39
C LYS A 466 9.02 25.98 -6.94
N ASP A 467 9.09 26.34 -8.22
CA ASP A 467 10.37 26.46 -8.94
C ASP A 467 11.35 27.42 -8.24
N GLU A 468 10.84 28.48 -7.60
CA GLU A 468 11.60 29.47 -6.82
C GLU A 468 12.39 28.88 -5.64
N PHE A 469 11.96 27.74 -5.08
CA PHE A 469 12.60 27.12 -3.91
C PHE A 469 13.24 25.77 -4.22
N LYS A 470 13.18 25.28 -5.47
CA LYS A 470 13.72 23.95 -5.80
C LYS A 470 15.21 23.82 -5.47
N GLU A 471 16.00 24.85 -5.77
CA GLU A 471 17.44 24.85 -5.50
C GLU A 471 17.75 24.72 -4.00
N ASP A 472 16.93 25.30 -3.12
CA ASP A 472 17.11 25.22 -1.66
C ASP A 472 16.96 23.77 -1.16
N TYR A 473 16.04 23.01 -1.74
CA TYR A 473 15.72 21.64 -1.29
C TYR A 473 16.55 20.56 -1.99
N GLU A 474 16.92 20.77 -3.26
CA GLU A 474 17.79 19.84 -3.99
C GLU A 474 19.23 19.86 -3.44
N ASN A 475 19.73 21.03 -2.99
CA ASN A 475 21.05 21.15 -2.40
C ASN A 475 21.14 20.58 -0.96
N GLU A 476 20.07 20.70 -0.15
CA GLU A 476 20.01 20.11 1.20
C GLU A 476 20.08 18.55 1.17
N GLU A 477 19.48 17.90 0.17
CA GLU A 477 19.58 16.43 0.01
C GLU A 477 21.00 15.98 -0.38
N GLY A 478 21.72 16.80 -1.16
CA GLY A 478 23.12 16.57 -1.57
C GLY A 478 24.14 16.69 -0.43
N GLU A 479 23.94 17.63 0.51
CA GLU A 479 24.81 17.74 1.70
C GLU A 479 24.62 16.58 2.67
N ASN A 480 23.38 16.11 2.87
CA ASN A 480 23.07 15.03 3.82
C ASN A 480 23.62 13.67 3.34
N THR A 481 23.57 13.40 2.03
CA THR A 481 24.18 12.19 1.43
C THR A 481 25.71 12.22 1.49
N ASN A 482 26.35 13.38 1.28
CA ASN A 482 27.79 13.52 1.47
C ASN A 482 28.22 13.33 2.93
N ARG A 483 27.43 13.83 3.89
CA ARG A 483 27.71 13.66 5.33
C ARG A 483 27.57 12.20 5.78
N GLN A 484 26.56 11.47 5.29
CA GLN A 484 26.43 10.03 5.54
C GLN A 484 27.57 9.22 4.92
N ARG A 485 27.99 9.52 3.67
CA ARG A 485 29.15 8.88 3.04
C ARG A 485 30.44 9.14 3.84
N THR A 486 30.62 10.36 4.33
CA THR A 486 31.78 10.72 5.16
C THR A 486 31.79 9.97 6.51
N ILE A 487 30.64 9.80 7.17
CA ILE A 487 30.54 9.03 8.42
C ILE A 487 30.82 7.54 8.19
N ILE A 488 30.34 6.96 7.09
CA ILE A 488 30.62 5.56 6.72
C ILE A 488 32.12 5.35 6.45
N ILE A 489 32.76 6.30 5.76
CA ILE A 489 34.21 6.26 5.51
C ILE A 489 35.01 6.37 6.81
N ILE A 490 34.60 7.22 7.76
CA ILE A 490 35.25 7.34 9.07
C ILE A 490 35.04 6.06 9.91
N GLY A 491 33.84 5.47 9.88
CA GLY A 491 33.54 4.20 10.55
C GLY A 491 34.33 3.02 9.98
N LEU A 492 34.49 2.95 8.66
CA LEU A 492 35.33 1.96 7.98
C LEU A 492 36.82 2.18 8.29
N ALA A 493 37.30 3.43 8.33
CA ALA A 493 38.68 3.73 8.72
C ALA A 493 38.98 3.35 10.18
N GLY A 494 38.02 3.59 11.09
CA GLY A 494 38.11 3.14 12.49
C GLY A 494 38.11 1.62 12.63
N GLY A 495 37.25 0.92 11.89
CA GLY A 495 37.20 -0.56 11.89
C GLY A 495 38.47 -1.21 11.35
N VAL A 496 39.08 -0.63 10.31
CA VAL A 496 40.35 -1.10 9.75
C VAL A 496 41.52 -0.86 10.71
N ALA A 497 41.52 0.24 11.46
CA ALA A 497 42.53 0.49 12.50
C ALA A 497 42.45 -0.53 13.65
N VAL A 498 41.23 -0.88 14.10
CA VAL A 498 41.03 -1.87 15.16
C VAL A 498 41.39 -3.28 14.71
N LEU A 499 41.06 -3.67 13.47
CA LEU A 499 41.47 -4.95 12.87
C LEU A 499 42.99 -5.01 12.62
N GLY A 500 43.60 -3.88 12.27
CA GLY A 500 45.06 -3.74 12.15
C GLY A 500 45.78 -3.94 13.49
N CYS A 501 45.25 -3.38 14.58
CA CYS A 501 45.79 -3.59 15.92
C CYS A 501 45.56 -5.02 16.42
N ALA A 502 44.38 -5.62 16.18
CA ALA A 502 44.08 -6.98 16.58
C ALA A 502 44.91 -8.02 15.83
N SER A 503 45.16 -7.82 14.53
CA SER A 503 46.04 -8.69 13.73
C SER A 503 47.51 -8.56 14.15
N PHE A 504 48.00 -7.35 14.46
CA PHE A 504 49.34 -7.16 15.02
C PHE A 504 49.52 -7.91 16.36
N PHE A 505 48.51 -7.89 17.24
CA PHE A 505 48.53 -8.65 18.49
C PHE A 505 48.44 -10.18 18.28
N PHE A 506 47.68 -10.64 17.29
CA PHE A 506 47.52 -12.07 17.01
C PHE A 506 48.77 -12.69 16.34
N PHE A 507 49.46 -11.94 15.47
CA PHE A 507 50.67 -12.41 14.80
C PHE A 507 51.89 -12.50 15.73
N PHE A 508 51.97 -11.68 16.79
CA PHE A 508 53.04 -11.81 17.79
C PHE A 508 52.81 -12.94 18.80
N LYS A 509 51.60 -13.50 18.89
CA LYS A 509 51.26 -14.56 19.85
C LYS A 509 51.34 -15.99 19.29
N LYS A 510 51.56 -16.15 17.97
CA LYS A 510 51.54 -17.46 17.27
C LYS A 510 52.91 -17.94 16.74
N LYS A 511 53.97 -17.78 17.53
CA LYS A 511 55.25 -18.50 17.37
C LYS A 511 55.50 -19.45 18.55
N ALA A 512 54.57 -20.35 18.81
CA ALA A 512 54.82 -21.57 19.59
C ALA A 512 53.70 -22.59 19.32
N GLN A 513 54.12 -23.79 18.89
CA GLN A 513 53.32 -25.03 18.74
C GLN A 513 52.31 -25.05 17.56
N GLY A 514 52.24 -26.03 16.66
CA GLY A 514 52.85 -27.36 16.57
C GLY A 514 51.76 -28.43 16.44
N LYS A 515 51.67 -29.05 15.25
CA LYS A 515 50.89 -30.26 14.84
C LYS A 515 49.38 -30.05 14.66
N GLU A 516 48.74 -30.30 13.51
CA GLU A 516 48.63 -31.46 12.59
C GLU A 516 47.14 -31.86 12.61
N TYR A 517 46.44 -31.79 11.48
CA TYR A 517 45.48 -32.78 10.95
C TYR A 517 44.83 -32.24 9.67
N ASP A 518 44.76 -33.16 8.72
CA ASP A 518 44.49 -33.03 7.30
C ASP A 518 43.00 -33.23 6.93
N LYS A 519 42.69 -32.80 5.70
CA LYS A 519 41.60 -33.16 4.77
C LYS A 519 40.25 -32.42 4.85
N MET A 520 40.04 -31.60 3.81
CA MET A 520 38.90 -31.74 2.91
C MET A 520 39.36 -31.51 1.46
N ASP A 521 39.20 -32.53 0.64
CA ASP A 521 39.37 -32.51 -0.82
C ASP A 521 38.34 -31.57 -1.47
N GLN A 522 38.81 -30.73 -2.40
CA GLN A 522 38.01 -30.18 -3.48
C GLN A 522 38.53 -30.79 -4.77
N THR A 523 37.64 -31.40 -5.56
CA THR A 523 37.90 -31.69 -6.97
C THR A 523 36.94 -30.89 -7.82
N ASP A 524 37.55 -30.07 -8.68
CA ASP A 524 36.94 -29.37 -9.80
C ASP A 524 36.49 -30.35 -10.89
N GLY A 525 35.49 -29.94 -11.69
CA GLY A 525 35.57 -30.17 -13.14
C GLY A 525 34.31 -30.56 -13.91
N TYR A 526 33.92 -29.62 -14.80
CA TYR A 526 33.46 -29.81 -16.18
C TYR A 526 31.97 -29.97 -16.53
N GLY A 527 31.54 -29.08 -17.45
CA GLY A 527 30.37 -29.23 -18.32
C GLY A 527 30.00 -27.96 -19.09
N LYS A 528 30.81 -27.55 -20.09
CA LYS A 528 30.40 -26.52 -21.08
C LYS A 528 29.63 -27.19 -22.24
N PRO A 529 28.52 -26.61 -22.71
CA PRO A 529 27.71 -27.18 -23.80
C PRO A 529 28.34 -26.97 -25.18
N LYS A 530 28.15 -27.96 -26.07
CA LYS A 530 28.54 -27.91 -27.49
C LYS A 530 27.30 -27.88 -28.40
N SER A 531 27.25 -26.83 -29.22
CA SER A 531 26.52 -26.67 -30.49
C SER A 531 25.18 -25.93 -30.50
N ARG A 532 25.01 -25.24 -31.63
CA ARG A 532 23.96 -24.30 -32.06
C ARG A 532 23.32 -24.94 -33.29
N LYS A 533 22.14 -25.55 -33.12
CA LYS A 533 21.13 -25.92 -34.13
C LYS A 533 20.02 -26.66 -33.39
N ASP A 534 18.96 -25.92 -33.09
CA ASP A 534 17.54 -26.30 -33.26
C ASP A 534 16.71 -25.13 -32.72
N GLU A 535 16.88 -23.98 -33.39
CA GLU A 535 15.77 -23.05 -33.58
C GLU A 535 14.88 -23.65 -34.67
N MET A 536 13.56 -23.44 -34.52
CA MET A 536 12.45 -23.93 -35.34
C MET A 536 11.89 -25.28 -34.90
N LEU A 537 10.78 -25.24 -34.16
CA LEU A 537 9.52 -25.88 -34.51
C LEU A 537 8.46 -25.47 -33.47
N ASP A 538 7.77 -24.38 -33.78
CA ASP A 538 6.35 -24.18 -33.49
C ASP A 538 5.71 -24.08 -34.90
N PRO A 539 4.51 -24.59 -35.23
CA PRO A 539 3.40 -24.95 -34.35
C PRO A 539 2.70 -26.28 -34.71
N GLU A 540 2.34 -27.10 -33.72
CA GLU A 540 1.31 -28.13 -33.94
C GLU A 540 -0.07 -27.49 -33.80
N ALA A 541 -0.71 -27.33 -34.97
CA ALA A 541 -2.11 -27.05 -35.13
C ALA A 541 -2.94 -28.23 -34.64
N SER A 542 -3.88 -27.98 -33.73
CA SER A 542 -5.07 -28.82 -33.57
C SER A 542 -6.28 -28.06 -34.14
N PHE A 543 -6.61 -28.41 -35.38
CA PHE A 543 -7.89 -28.10 -36.01
C PHE A 543 -8.81 -29.30 -35.70
N TRP A 544 -9.83 -29.06 -34.88
CA TRP A 544 -10.91 -29.97 -34.45
C TRP A 544 -10.54 -31.13 -33.52
N GLY A 545 -10.86 -30.97 -32.23
CA GLY A 545 -10.90 -32.04 -31.25
C GLY A 545 -10.41 -31.59 -29.88
N GLU A 546 -11.31 -30.96 -29.11
CA GLU A 546 -11.30 -30.86 -27.65
C GLU A 546 -9.94 -30.93 -26.93
N GLU A 547 -9.14 -29.86 -27.00
CA GLU A 547 -8.19 -29.53 -25.92
C GLU A 547 -8.17 -28.02 -25.72
N LYS A 548 -8.36 -27.60 -24.46
CA LYS A 548 -8.10 -26.27 -23.90
C LYS A 548 -8.52 -25.10 -24.80
N ARG A 549 -9.77 -24.66 -24.69
CA ARG A 549 -10.07 -23.25 -24.96
C ARG A 549 -9.12 -22.43 -24.10
N ALA A 550 -8.20 -21.70 -24.74
CA ALA A 550 -7.37 -20.72 -24.08
C ALA A 550 -8.30 -19.73 -23.37
N SER A 551 -8.43 -19.86 -22.05
CA SER A 551 -9.05 -18.83 -21.24
C SER A 551 -8.18 -17.58 -21.38
N HIS A 552 -8.73 -16.51 -21.96
CA HIS A 552 -8.04 -15.21 -22.15
C HIS A 552 -7.77 -14.51 -20.82
N THR A 553 -8.45 -14.94 -19.76
CA THR A 553 -8.12 -14.65 -18.37
C THR A 553 -7.25 -15.79 -17.84
N THR A 554 -6.13 -15.49 -17.16
CA THR A 554 -5.38 -16.55 -16.46
C THR A 554 -6.35 -17.28 -15.55
N PRO A 555 -6.48 -18.62 -15.67
CA PRO A 555 -7.57 -19.35 -15.06
C PRO A 555 -7.55 -19.14 -13.55
N VAL A 556 -8.72 -18.95 -12.97
CA VAL A 556 -8.93 -19.17 -11.54
C VAL A 556 -9.49 -20.59 -11.42
N LEU A 557 -9.10 -21.35 -10.39
CA LEU A 557 -9.62 -22.70 -10.21
C LEU A 557 -11.14 -22.60 -10.02
N MET A 558 -11.89 -23.05 -11.03
CA MET A 558 -13.37 -23.10 -11.06
C MET A 558 -13.88 -24.53 -11.27
N GLU A 559 -13.01 -25.53 -11.12
CA GLU A 559 -13.39 -26.92 -11.34
C GLU A 559 -14.35 -27.40 -10.25
N LYS A 560 -15.34 -28.17 -10.66
CA LYS A 560 -16.25 -28.82 -9.73
C LYS A 560 -15.48 -29.89 -8.96
N PRO A 561 -15.54 -29.93 -7.61
CA PRO A 561 -14.93 -31.03 -6.89
C PRO A 561 -15.72 -32.32 -7.16
N TYR A 562 -15.01 -33.33 -7.65
CA TYR A 562 -15.49 -34.70 -7.78
C TYR A 562 -15.02 -35.47 -6.53
N TYR A 563 -15.95 -35.74 -5.62
CA TYR A 563 -15.75 -36.65 -4.49
C TYR A 563 -16.58 -37.91 -4.69
#